data_AF-A0A939P6R1-F1
#
_entry.id   AF-A0A939P6R1-F1
#
_cell.length_a   1.000
_cell.length_b   1.000
_cell.length_c   1.000
_cell.angle_alpha   90.00
_cell.angle_beta   90.00
_cell.angle_gamma   90.00
#
_symmetry.space_group_name_H-M   'P 1'
#
loop_
_entity.id
_entity.type
_entity.pdbx_description
1 polymer ?
#
loop_
_entity_poly.entity_id
_entity_poly.type
_entity_poly.pdbx_seq_one_letter_code
_entity_poly.pdbx_strand_id
1 'polypeptide(L)'
;MRESSELARREDAGWRPLDQKLPPETQAWVTELRRMFRTTNMTVSRFAHLHQEIDKGTLSRYLNGKRVPRDRWLVDRLLEAQASANGVSVTERVREHVYDLQLQALSVAHPHEYKIRLVRDELELAVTRLNEGNQYAANLEEQLAERTLQVEALEREKQKLAAGWAKDRESFQAELDRLKVERDSLRHRLQTAHQYQADAEQSCQRLEAVLEVLHDSEKPDTAQPPTWTWPLTADDVRDSTFAVARFRPGYDEKEVDEFLDRLEEVFRSGEIGRFRLGVITADELKSAQFTATGPGRSVTGPGGSVRGALPNLRPGYLKKDVDEFLGRVEGVLRLIEQAEASSRSALRLAVDVLPPRQPIRRLPLSG
;
A
#
# COMPACT_ATOMS: atom_id res chain seq x y z
N MET A 1 -25.72 -92.12 -15.52
CA MET A 1 -24.57 -92.68 -14.76
C MET A 1 -23.56 -93.48 -15.61
N ARG A 2 -23.85 -93.90 -16.85
CA ARG A 2 -22.86 -94.58 -17.72
C ARG A 2 -21.98 -93.62 -18.54
N GLU A 3 -22.48 -92.45 -18.95
CA GLU A 3 -21.73 -91.48 -19.77
C GLU A 3 -20.62 -90.74 -19.00
N SER A 4 -20.79 -90.47 -17.71
CA SER A 4 -19.74 -89.87 -16.87
C SER A 4 -18.51 -90.78 -16.69
N SER A 5 -18.66 -92.09 -16.93
CA SER A 5 -17.58 -93.09 -16.83
C SER A 5 -16.82 -93.35 -18.14
N GLU A 6 -17.34 -92.85 -19.28
CA GLU A 6 -16.69 -92.90 -20.59
C GLU A 6 -15.88 -91.63 -20.88
N LEU A 7 -16.32 -90.48 -20.39
CA LEU A 7 -15.55 -89.23 -20.44
C LEU A 7 -14.26 -89.32 -19.61
N ALA A 8 -14.34 -89.87 -18.39
CA ALA A 8 -13.16 -90.13 -17.55
C ALA A 8 -12.20 -91.20 -18.14
N ARG A 9 -12.69 -92.12 -18.99
CA ARG A 9 -11.87 -93.17 -19.64
C ARG A 9 -11.17 -92.72 -20.92
N ARG A 10 -11.58 -91.59 -21.53
CA ARG A 10 -10.87 -91.00 -22.68
C ARG A 10 -9.69 -90.12 -22.27
N GLU A 11 -9.56 -89.80 -20.98
CA GLU A 11 -8.63 -88.78 -20.46
C GLU A 11 -7.17 -89.25 -20.30
N ASP A 12 -6.92 -90.57 -20.29
CA ASP A 12 -5.55 -91.14 -20.20
C ASP A 12 -4.93 -91.52 -21.55
N ALA A 13 -5.67 -91.47 -22.67
CA ALA A 13 -5.33 -92.22 -23.88
C ALA A 13 -4.62 -91.44 -25.02
N GLY A 14 -4.22 -90.18 -24.84
CA GLY A 14 -3.76 -89.35 -25.97
C GLY A 14 -2.25 -89.24 -26.20
N TRP A 15 -1.43 -89.39 -25.15
CA TRP A 15 -0.02 -89.02 -25.19
C TRP A 15 0.85 -90.16 -24.71
N ARG A 16 1.98 -90.39 -25.40
CA ARG A 16 2.97 -91.35 -24.91
C ARG A 16 3.44 -90.93 -23.51
N PRO A 17 3.73 -91.90 -22.62
CA PRO A 17 4.40 -91.65 -21.35
C PRO A 17 5.64 -90.79 -21.57
N LEU A 18 5.92 -89.88 -20.65
CA LEU A 18 7.13 -89.06 -20.70
C LEU A 18 8.36 -89.97 -20.61
N ASP A 19 9.44 -89.57 -21.28
CA ASP A 19 10.70 -90.31 -21.20
C ASP A 19 11.24 -90.23 -19.77
N GLN A 20 11.47 -91.39 -19.14
CA GLN A 20 11.95 -91.49 -17.76
C GLN A 20 13.35 -90.90 -17.58
N LYS A 21 14.10 -90.67 -18.67
CA LYS A 21 15.42 -90.04 -18.65
C LYS A 21 15.39 -88.51 -18.52
N LEU A 22 14.22 -87.89 -18.59
CA LEU A 22 14.10 -86.43 -18.45
C LEU A 22 14.34 -85.99 -17.01
N PRO A 23 14.97 -84.83 -16.77
CA PRO A 23 15.11 -84.27 -15.42
C PRO A 23 13.76 -84.05 -14.75
N PRO A 24 13.66 -84.23 -13.42
CA PRO A 24 12.41 -84.12 -12.68
C PRO A 24 11.74 -82.75 -12.84
N GLU A 25 12.53 -81.68 -12.95
CA GLU A 25 12.05 -80.31 -13.17
C GLU A 25 11.38 -80.17 -14.55
N THR A 26 11.95 -80.80 -15.57
CA THR A 26 11.36 -80.83 -16.92
C THR A 26 10.10 -81.69 -16.95
N GLN A 27 10.06 -82.79 -16.21
CA GLN A 27 8.86 -83.64 -16.10
C GLN A 27 7.71 -82.91 -15.42
N ALA A 28 7.97 -82.19 -14.32
CA ALA A 28 6.97 -81.39 -13.60
C ALA A 28 6.37 -80.30 -14.51
N TRP A 29 7.22 -79.55 -15.20
CA TRP A 29 6.81 -78.55 -16.18
C TRP A 29 5.94 -79.14 -17.31
N VAL A 30 6.38 -80.22 -17.95
CA VAL A 30 5.65 -80.80 -19.09
C VAL A 30 4.32 -81.39 -18.65
N THR A 31 4.24 -81.91 -17.42
CA THR A 31 2.99 -82.43 -16.85
C THR A 31 1.95 -81.32 -16.70
N GLU A 32 2.33 -80.19 -16.10
CA GLU A 32 1.43 -79.03 -15.98
C GLU A 32 1.12 -78.39 -17.34
N LEU A 33 2.10 -78.30 -18.25
CA LEU A 33 1.88 -77.81 -19.61
C LEU A 33 0.86 -78.68 -20.38
N ARG A 34 0.98 -80.01 -20.28
CA ARG A 34 0.00 -80.95 -20.86
C ARG A 34 -1.37 -80.78 -20.24
N ARG A 35 -1.45 -80.56 -18.93
CA ARG A 35 -2.70 -80.32 -18.20
C ARG A 35 -3.40 -79.06 -18.68
N MET A 36 -2.69 -77.93 -18.76
CA MET A 36 -3.19 -76.67 -19.31
C MET A 36 -3.62 -76.82 -20.78
N PHE A 37 -2.84 -77.52 -21.59
CA PHE A 37 -3.19 -77.74 -22.99
C PHE A 37 -4.50 -78.53 -23.14
N ARG A 38 -4.74 -79.54 -22.28
CA ARG A 38 -5.99 -80.33 -22.30
C ARG A 38 -7.21 -79.47 -22.03
N THR A 39 -7.13 -78.47 -21.15
CA THR A 39 -8.28 -77.60 -20.86
C THR A 39 -8.71 -76.74 -22.04
N THR A 40 -7.85 -76.52 -23.02
CA THR A 40 -8.22 -75.80 -24.26
C THR A 40 -9.11 -76.63 -25.19
N ASN A 41 -9.13 -77.97 -25.03
CA ASN A 41 -9.80 -78.92 -25.93
C ASN A 41 -9.41 -78.77 -27.43
N MET A 42 -8.20 -78.29 -27.69
CA MET A 42 -7.66 -78.09 -29.05
C MET A 42 -6.71 -79.23 -29.44
N THR A 43 -6.60 -79.49 -30.73
CA THR A 43 -5.51 -80.34 -31.25
C THR A 43 -4.24 -79.52 -31.41
N VAL A 44 -3.06 -80.16 -31.28
CA VAL A 44 -1.75 -79.52 -31.50
C VAL A 44 -1.69 -78.81 -32.85
N SER A 45 -2.30 -79.41 -33.89
CA SER A 45 -2.37 -78.81 -35.22
C SER A 45 -3.24 -77.55 -35.24
N ARG A 46 -4.41 -77.58 -34.60
CA ARG A 46 -5.32 -76.44 -34.54
C ARG A 46 -4.69 -75.27 -33.76
N PHE A 47 -4.04 -75.55 -32.64
CA PHE A 47 -3.37 -74.53 -31.84
C PHE A 47 -2.26 -73.82 -32.64
N ALA A 48 -1.39 -74.58 -33.32
CA ALA A 48 -0.32 -74.02 -34.13
C ALA A 48 -0.82 -73.18 -35.33
N HIS A 49 -2.00 -73.47 -35.89
CA HIS A 49 -2.58 -72.65 -36.96
C HIS A 49 -3.22 -71.36 -36.45
N LEU A 50 -3.73 -71.36 -35.21
CA LEU A 50 -4.34 -70.18 -34.59
C LEU A 50 -3.29 -69.23 -34.00
N HIS A 51 -2.15 -69.75 -33.57
CA HIS A 51 -1.03 -68.99 -33.04
C HIS A 51 0.19 -69.21 -33.94
N GLN A 52 0.33 -68.36 -34.97
CA GLN A 52 1.37 -68.45 -36.01
C GLN A 52 2.80 -68.27 -35.46
N GLU A 53 2.93 -67.87 -34.20
CA GLU A 53 4.20 -67.71 -33.49
C GLU A 53 4.90 -69.05 -33.18
N ILE A 54 4.21 -70.20 -33.33
CA ILE A 54 4.78 -71.53 -33.14
C ILE A 54 4.40 -72.54 -34.23
N ASP A 55 5.38 -73.33 -34.67
CA ASP A 55 5.10 -74.46 -35.54
C ASP A 55 4.65 -75.71 -34.76
N LYS A 56 3.89 -76.59 -35.43
CA LYS A 56 3.38 -77.85 -34.85
C LYS A 56 4.50 -78.73 -34.28
N GLY A 57 5.66 -78.77 -34.92
CA GLY A 57 6.81 -79.58 -34.51
C GLY A 57 7.45 -79.06 -33.23
N THR A 58 7.59 -77.76 -33.09
CA THR A 58 8.11 -77.08 -31.91
C THR A 58 7.15 -77.21 -30.74
N LEU A 59 5.84 -77.04 -30.95
CA LEU A 59 4.83 -77.27 -29.92
C LEU A 59 4.83 -78.73 -29.44
N SER A 60 4.95 -79.68 -30.37
CA SER A 60 5.08 -81.10 -30.03
C SER A 60 6.36 -81.40 -29.24
N ARG A 61 7.49 -80.75 -29.57
CA ARG A 61 8.75 -80.89 -28.82
C ARG A 61 8.62 -80.34 -27.40
N TYR A 62 7.90 -79.23 -27.21
CA TYR A 62 7.58 -78.67 -25.89
C TYR A 62 6.69 -79.59 -25.07
N LEU A 63 5.59 -80.09 -25.66
CA LEU A 63 4.67 -81.01 -24.99
C LEU A 63 5.27 -82.40 -24.70
N ASN A 64 6.44 -82.72 -25.26
CA ASN A 64 7.18 -83.95 -24.95
C ASN A 64 8.46 -83.71 -24.11
N GLY A 65 8.74 -82.47 -23.69
CA GLY A 65 9.91 -82.14 -22.87
C GLY A 65 11.25 -82.18 -23.60
N LYS A 66 11.26 -82.34 -24.93
CA LYS A 66 12.50 -82.32 -25.72
C LYS A 66 13.12 -80.93 -25.84
N ARG A 67 12.33 -79.90 -25.55
CA ARG A 67 12.74 -78.49 -25.52
C ARG A 67 11.87 -77.78 -24.49
N VAL A 68 12.39 -76.75 -23.86
CA VAL A 68 11.61 -75.86 -22.99
C VAL A 68 11.45 -74.50 -23.69
N PRO A 69 10.26 -73.87 -23.70
CA PRO A 69 10.09 -72.54 -24.27
C PRO A 69 10.90 -71.52 -23.47
N ARG A 70 11.61 -70.61 -24.17
CA ARG A 70 12.40 -69.53 -23.55
C ARG A 70 11.52 -68.37 -23.07
N ASP A 71 10.50 -68.04 -23.87
CA ASP A 71 9.61 -66.89 -23.69
C ASP A 71 8.34 -67.29 -22.91
N ARG A 72 7.65 -66.29 -22.34
CA ARG A 72 6.41 -66.47 -21.54
C ARG A 72 5.14 -66.67 -22.39
N TRP A 73 5.20 -66.30 -23.67
CA TRP A 73 4.03 -66.24 -24.57
C TRP A 73 3.19 -67.52 -24.60
N LEU A 74 3.81 -68.72 -24.59
CA LEU A 74 3.07 -69.98 -24.70
C LEU A 74 2.23 -70.21 -23.44
N VAL A 75 2.79 -69.87 -22.28
CA VAL A 75 2.08 -69.93 -21.01
C VAL A 75 0.94 -68.91 -21.02
N ASP A 76 1.22 -67.65 -21.39
CA ASP A 76 0.19 -66.61 -21.45
C ASP A 76 -0.99 -67.02 -22.34
N ARG A 77 -0.72 -67.50 -23.57
CA ARG A 77 -1.77 -67.95 -24.49
C ARG A 77 -2.56 -69.14 -23.97
N LEU A 78 -1.92 -70.08 -23.29
CA LEU A 78 -2.63 -71.22 -22.70
C LEU A 78 -3.48 -70.80 -21.50
N LEU A 79 -2.99 -69.88 -20.66
CA LEU A 79 -3.77 -69.33 -19.54
C LEU A 79 -4.95 -68.47 -20.03
N GLU A 80 -4.78 -67.68 -21.09
CA GLU A 80 -5.85 -66.94 -21.76
C GLU A 80 -6.91 -67.88 -22.36
N ALA A 81 -6.47 -68.93 -23.07
CA ALA A 81 -7.38 -69.93 -23.64
C ALA A 81 -8.13 -70.69 -22.54
N GLN A 82 -7.48 -71.00 -21.42
CA GLN A 82 -8.09 -71.64 -20.26
C GLN A 82 -9.11 -70.73 -19.56
N ALA A 83 -8.80 -69.44 -19.41
CA ALA A 83 -9.73 -68.46 -18.85
C ALA A 83 -10.97 -68.32 -19.75
N SER A 84 -10.79 -68.36 -21.07
CA SER A 84 -11.88 -68.28 -22.05
C SER A 84 -12.76 -69.53 -22.07
N ALA A 85 -12.18 -70.72 -21.87
CA ALA A 85 -12.90 -71.99 -21.86
C ALA A 85 -13.67 -72.25 -20.56
N ASN A 86 -13.10 -71.85 -19.41
CA ASN A 86 -13.66 -72.13 -18.09
C ASN A 86 -14.37 -70.91 -17.46
N GLY A 87 -14.31 -69.72 -18.08
CA GLY A 87 -14.95 -68.50 -17.59
C GLY A 87 -14.35 -67.89 -16.32
N VAL A 88 -13.21 -68.42 -15.84
CA VAL A 88 -12.54 -67.97 -14.61
C VAL A 88 -11.18 -67.37 -14.95
N SER A 89 -10.94 -66.13 -14.51
CA SER A 89 -9.62 -65.50 -14.63
C SER A 89 -8.59 -66.23 -13.78
N VAL A 90 -7.48 -66.63 -14.39
CA VAL A 90 -6.36 -67.25 -13.67
C VAL A 90 -5.79 -66.25 -12.65
N THR A 91 -5.74 -66.66 -11.38
CA THR A 91 -5.15 -65.84 -10.30
C THR A 91 -3.66 -65.62 -10.52
N GLU A 92 -3.11 -64.49 -10.07
CA GLU A 92 -1.68 -64.17 -10.19
C GLU A 92 -0.78 -65.28 -9.63
N ARG A 93 -1.15 -65.83 -8.47
CA ARG A 93 -0.43 -66.92 -7.81
C ARG A 93 -0.28 -68.17 -8.69
N VAL A 94 -1.30 -68.49 -9.50
CA VAL A 94 -1.23 -69.64 -10.43
C VAL A 94 -0.31 -69.32 -11.61
N ARG A 95 -0.35 -68.08 -12.12
CA ARG A 95 0.52 -67.63 -13.19
C ARG A 95 2.00 -67.68 -12.77
N GLU A 96 2.31 -67.13 -11.58
CA GLU A 96 3.65 -67.19 -10.97
C GLU A 96 4.13 -68.62 -10.83
N HIS A 97 3.30 -69.52 -10.30
CA HIS A 97 3.66 -70.92 -10.13
C HIS A 97 4.01 -71.62 -11.46
N VAL A 98 3.24 -71.37 -12.52
CA VAL A 98 3.53 -71.95 -13.85
C VAL A 98 4.82 -71.36 -14.44
N TYR A 99 5.10 -70.08 -14.19
CA TYR A 99 6.37 -69.47 -14.59
C TYR A 99 7.57 -70.02 -13.84
N ASP A 100 7.43 -70.29 -12.54
CA ASP A 100 8.49 -70.91 -11.74
C ASP A 100 8.81 -72.31 -12.25
N LEU A 101 7.79 -73.12 -12.55
CA LEU A 101 7.97 -74.45 -13.15
C LEU A 101 8.69 -74.37 -14.50
N GLN A 102 8.31 -73.40 -15.36
CA GLN A 102 8.98 -73.18 -16.64
C GLN A 102 10.45 -72.79 -16.43
N LEU A 103 10.73 -71.88 -15.49
CA LEU A 103 12.06 -71.37 -15.21
C LEU A 103 12.98 -72.46 -14.63
N GLN A 104 12.44 -73.29 -13.72
CA GLN A 104 13.13 -74.46 -13.18
C GLN A 104 13.49 -75.46 -14.28
N ALA A 105 12.54 -75.79 -15.17
CA ALA A 105 12.79 -76.66 -16.31
C ALA A 105 13.82 -76.08 -17.28
N LEU A 106 13.79 -74.77 -17.52
CA LEU A 106 14.76 -74.09 -18.38
C LEU A 106 16.17 -74.12 -17.79
N SER A 107 16.30 -74.03 -16.46
CA SER A 107 17.61 -74.04 -15.78
C SER A 107 18.38 -75.35 -15.99
N VAL A 108 17.68 -76.48 -16.06
CA VAL A 108 18.28 -77.80 -16.27
C VAL A 108 18.39 -78.15 -17.75
N ALA A 109 17.36 -77.88 -18.54
CA ALA A 109 17.34 -78.26 -19.96
C ALA A 109 18.24 -77.37 -20.83
N HIS A 110 18.26 -76.06 -20.56
CA HIS A 110 18.96 -75.06 -21.38
C HIS A 110 19.63 -73.97 -20.50
N PRO A 111 20.74 -74.27 -19.80
CA PRO A 111 21.33 -73.36 -18.79
C PRO A 111 21.72 -71.97 -19.32
N HIS A 112 22.13 -71.86 -20.57
CA HIS A 112 22.48 -70.57 -21.20
C HIS A 112 21.23 -69.69 -21.42
N GLU A 113 20.14 -70.27 -21.92
CA GLU A 113 18.86 -69.57 -22.12
C GLU A 113 18.26 -69.13 -20.78
N TYR A 114 18.41 -69.95 -19.72
CA TYR A 114 18.03 -69.58 -18.37
C TYR A 114 18.75 -68.32 -17.88
N LYS A 115 20.08 -68.24 -18.06
CA LYS A 115 20.86 -67.06 -17.68
C LYS A 115 20.44 -65.81 -18.46
N ILE A 116 20.20 -65.94 -19.76
CA ILE A 116 19.69 -64.84 -20.59
C ILE A 116 18.33 -64.35 -20.06
N ARG A 117 17.41 -65.27 -19.76
CA ARG A 117 16.10 -64.92 -19.23
C ARG A 117 16.19 -64.20 -17.90
N LEU A 118 17.01 -64.68 -16.95
CA LEU A 118 17.22 -63.99 -15.67
C LEU A 118 17.72 -62.56 -15.86
N VAL A 119 18.71 -62.36 -16.73
CA VAL A 119 19.29 -61.03 -16.98
C VAL A 119 18.28 -60.13 -17.69
N ARG A 120 17.47 -60.67 -18.62
CA ARG A 120 16.40 -59.90 -19.28
C ARG A 120 15.31 -59.50 -18.29
N ASP A 121 14.87 -60.43 -17.44
CA ASP A 121 13.85 -60.17 -16.42
C ASP A 121 14.36 -59.08 -15.43
N GLU A 122 15.63 -59.16 -14.99
CA GLU A 122 16.23 -58.10 -14.15
C GLU A 122 16.38 -56.77 -14.89
N LEU A 123 16.70 -56.79 -16.19
CA LEU A 123 16.77 -55.58 -17.01
C LEU A 123 15.39 -54.93 -17.15
N GLU A 124 14.33 -55.70 -17.38
CA GLU A 124 12.96 -55.19 -17.47
C GLU A 124 12.53 -54.54 -16.14
N LEU A 125 12.86 -55.16 -15.00
CA LEU A 125 12.64 -54.57 -13.68
C LEU A 125 13.45 -53.29 -13.48
N ALA A 126 14.73 -53.27 -13.86
CA ALA A 126 15.59 -52.11 -13.75
C ALA A 126 15.10 -50.94 -14.62
N VAL A 127 14.66 -51.21 -15.85
CA VAL A 127 14.08 -50.20 -16.76
C VAL A 127 12.77 -49.65 -16.19
N THR A 128 11.92 -50.51 -15.62
CA THR A 128 10.68 -50.07 -14.98
C THR A 128 10.98 -49.12 -13.81
N ARG A 129 11.91 -49.51 -12.92
CA ARG A 129 12.36 -48.66 -11.80
C ARG A 129 12.97 -47.33 -12.27
N LEU A 130 13.76 -47.36 -13.35
CA LEU A 130 14.34 -46.15 -13.95
C LEU A 130 13.24 -45.20 -14.45
N ASN A 131 12.25 -45.73 -15.17
CA ASN A 131 11.14 -44.93 -15.68
C ASN A 131 10.28 -44.35 -14.56
N GLU A 132 9.97 -45.14 -13.52
CA GLU A 132 9.27 -44.67 -12.33
C GLU A 132 10.05 -43.56 -11.62
N GLY A 133 11.36 -43.74 -11.45
CA GLY A 133 12.25 -42.74 -10.86
C GLY A 133 12.29 -41.44 -11.67
N ASN A 134 12.38 -41.54 -13.00
CA ASN A 134 12.36 -40.38 -13.89
C ASN A 134 11.02 -39.64 -13.81
N GLN A 135 9.89 -40.36 -13.80
CA GLN A 135 8.57 -39.76 -13.68
C GLN A 135 8.39 -39.05 -12.32
N TYR A 136 8.90 -39.65 -11.25
CA TYR A 136 8.90 -39.06 -9.92
C TYR A 136 9.76 -37.78 -9.87
N ALA A 137 10.96 -37.82 -10.45
CA ALA A 137 11.84 -36.65 -10.54
C ALA A 137 11.18 -35.50 -11.32
N ALA A 138 10.58 -35.78 -12.48
CA ALA A 138 9.88 -34.78 -13.29
C ALA A 138 8.73 -34.11 -12.52
N ASN A 139 7.96 -34.87 -11.74
CA ASN A 139 6.90 -34.33 -10.89
C ASN A 139 7.46 -33.42 -9.79
N LEU A 140 8.55 -33.82 -9.13
CA LEU A 140 9.20 -32.98 -8.13
C LEU A 140 9.77 -31.69 -8.73
N GLU A 141 10.32 -31.74 -9.94
CA GLU A 141 10.80 -30.57 -10.67
C GLU A 141 9.66 -29.59 -10.98
N GLU A 142 8.50 -30.09 -11.42
CA GLU A 142 7.31 -29.28 -11.65
C GLU A 142 6.82 -28.60 -10.36
N GLN A 143 6.73 -29.35 -9.26
CA GLN A 143 6.35 -28.80 -7.95
C GLN A 143 7.35 -27.75 -7.46
N LEU A 144 8.65 -27.98 -7.67
CA LEU A 144 9.68 -27.02 -7.30
C LEU A 144 9.56 -25.73 -8.12
N ALA A 145 9.30 -25.85 -9.42
CA ALA A 145 9.09 -24.70 -10.29
C ALA A 145 7.85 -23.88 -9.87
N GLU A 146 6.73 -24.55 -9.57
CA GLU A 146 5.52 -23.89 -9.08
C GLU A 146 5.78 -23.14 -7.76
N ARG A 147 6.42 -23.80 -6.79
CA ARG A 147 6.72 -23.19 -5.49
C ARG A 147 7.72 -22.05 -5.59
N THR A 148 8.70 -22.15 -6.49
CA THR A 148 9.65 -21.07 -6.77
C THR A 148 8.93 -19.83 -7.28
N LEU A 149 8.04 -19.98 -8.28
CA LEU A 149 7.23 -18.88 -8.80
C LEU A 149 6.31 -18.28 -7.72
N GLN A 150 5.73 -19.11 -6.85
CA GLN A 150 4.89 -18.66 -5.76
C GLN A 150 5.67 -17.83 -4.73
N VAL A 151 6.88 -18.25 -4.36
CA VAL A 151 7.76 -17.51 -3.46
C VAL A 151 8.10 -16.15 -4.06
N GLU A 152 8.51 -16.09 -5.33
CA GLU A 152 8.82 -14.84 -6.00
C GLU A 152 7.61 -13.90 -6.08
N ALA A 153 6.41 -14.43 -6.27
CA ALA A 153 5.17 -13.64 -6.29
C ALA A 153 4.88 -13.02 -4.90
N LEU A 154 5.01 -13.82 -3.84
CA LEU A 154 4.82 -13.35 -2.46
C LEU A 154 5.89 -12.33 -2.06
N GLU A 155 7.14 -12.51 -2.50
CA GLU A 155 8.20 -11.54 -2.28
C GLU A 155 7.90 -10.20 -2.96
N ARG A 156 7.42 -10.24 -4.21
CA ARG A 156 6.95 -9.04 -4.92
C ARG A 156 5.79 -8.35 -4.22
N GLU A 157 4.83 -9.11 -3.69
CA GLU A 157 3.71 -8.56 -2.92
C GLU A 157 4.18 -7.93 -1.60
N LYS A 158 5.05 -8.62 -0.86
CA LYS A 158 5.68 -8.10 0.36
C LYS A 158 6.42 -6.80 0.09
N GLN A 159 7.20 -6.71 -0.99
CA GLN A 159 7.91 -5.48 -1.37
C GLN A 159 6.93 -4.34 -1.68
N LYS A 160 5.84 -4.62 -2.40
CA LYS A 160 4.80 -3.62 -2.69
C LYS A 160 4.14 -3.10 -1.41
N LEU A 161 3.78 -3.99 -0.49
CA LEU A 161 3.18 -3.60 0.80
C LEU A 161 4.16 -2.78 1.64
N ALA A 162 5.44 -3.20 1.70
CA ALA A 162 6.47 -2.46 2.42
C ALA A 162 6.69 -1.05 1.85
N ALA A 163 6.67 -0.90 0.53
CA ALA A 163 6.75 0.41 -0.13
C ALA A 163 5.51 1.28 0.16
N GLY A 164 4.32 0.70 0.13
CA GLY A 164 3.07 1.37 0.52
C GLY A 164 3.13 1.91 1.95
N TRP A 165 3.48 1.04 2.91
CA TRP A 165 3.61 1.45 4.31
C TRP A 165 4.73 2.45 4.58
N ALA A 166 5.81 2.43 3.79
CA ALA A 166 6.84 3.46 3.88
C ALA A 166 6.29 4.84 3.48
N LYS A 167 5.57 4.90 2.36
CA LYS A 167 4.92 6.12 1.88
C LYS A 167 3.87 6.64 2.87
N ASP A 168 3.04 5.76 3.42
CA ASP A 168 2.01 6.15 4.39
C ASP A 168 2.66 6.70 5.66
N ARG A 169 3.73 6.07 6.17
CA ARG A 169 4.48 6.57 7.33
C ARG A 169 5.07 7.96 7.09
N GLU A 170 5.64 8.21 5.91
CA GLU A 170 6.16 9.53 5.53
C GLU A 170 5.04 10.59 5.49
N SER A 171 3.90 10.25 4.89
CA SER A 171 2.74 11.16 4.85
C SER A 171 2.20 11.48 6.24
N PHE A 172 2.05 10.47 7.11
CA PHE A 172 1.60 10.70 8.48
C PHE A 172 2.60 11.50 9.28
N GLN A 173 3.90 11.28 9.08
CA GLN A 173 4.94 12.04 9.75
C GLN A 173 4.91 13.52 9.33
N ALA A 174 4.76 13.81 8.03
CA ALA A 174 4.63 15.17 7.52
C ALA A 174 3.39 15.89 8.10
N GLU A 175 2.25 15.20 8.18
CA GLU A 175 1.04 15.77 8.79
C GLU A 175 1.20 16.00 10.29
N LEU A 176 1.85 15.07 11.00
CA LEU A 176 2.14 15.20 12.42
C LEU A 176 3.06 16.41 12.68
N ASP A 177 4.08 16.61 11.85
CA ASP A 177 4.98 17.75 11.96
C ASP A 177 4.29 19.08 11.61
N ARG A 178 3.41 19.09 10.61
CA ARG A 178 2.54 20.24 10.31
C ARG A 178 1.65 20.62 11.49
N LEU A 179 0.95 19.63 12.06
CA LEU A 179 0.04 19.84 13.19
C LEU A 179 0.80 20.28 14.45
N LYS A 180 2.03 19.83 14.67
CA LYS A 180 2.89 20.33 15.76
C LYS A 180 3.21 21.81 15.57
N VAL A 181 3.63 22.21 14.37
CA VAL A 181 3.92 23.62 14.07
C VAL A 181 2.68 24.49 14.27
N GLU A 182 1.51 24.03 13.80
CA GLU A 182 0.25 24.72 13.99
C GLU A 182 -0.12 24.85 15.48
N ARG A 183 -0.04 23.76 16.24
CA ARG A 183 -0.28 23.77 17.69
C ARG A 183 0.62 24.80 18.39
N ASP A 184 1.90 24.83 18.06
CA ASP A 184 2.87 25.72 18.71
C ASP A 184 2.62 27.19 18.34
N SER A 185 2.24 27.45 17.08
CA SER A 185 1.77 28.77 16.63
C SER A 185 0.51 29.23 17.38
N LEU A 186 -0.51 28.37 17.48
CA LEU A 186 -1.74 28.68 18.20
C LEU A 186 -1.48 28.93 19.68
N ARG A 187 -0.59 28.13 20.29
CA ARG A 187 -0.16 28.33 21.68
C ARG A 187 0.51 29.68 21.88
N HIS A 188 1.40 30.06 20.96
CA HIS A 188 2.04 31.37 21.01
C HIS A 188 1.03 32.51 20.88
N ARG A 189 0.12 32.44 19.90
CA ARG A 189 -0.96 33.43 19.71
C ARG A 189 -1.85 33.56 20.95
N LEU A 190 -2.20 32.45 21.58
CA LEU A 190 -2.99 32.44 22.80
C LEU A 190 -2.24 33.10 23.96
N GLN A 191 -0.94 32.82 24.11
CA GLN A 191 -0.10 33.45 25.12
C GLN A 191 -0.03 34.97 24.93
N THR A 192 0.16 35.43 23.69
CA THR A 192 0.18 36.85 23.36
C THR A 192 -1.16 37.52 23.66
N ALA A 193 -2.28 36.86 23.34
CA ALA A 193 -3.62 37.37 23.67
C ALA A 193 -3.84 37.49 25.19
N HIS A 194 -3.36 36.52 25.98
CA HIS A 194 -3.42 36.61 27.43
C HIS A 194 -2.58 37.75 28.00
N GLN A 195 -1.38 37.98 27.47
CA GLN A 195 -0.53 39.11 27.87
C GLN A 195 -1.24 40.44 27.59
N TYR A 196 -1.77 40.58 26.38
CA TYR A 196 -2.52 41.76 25.98
C TYR A 196 -3.74 42.03 26.88
N GLN A 197 -4.49 40.98 27.23
CA GLN A 197 -5.61 41.10 28.16
C GLN A 197 -5.15 41.59 29.53
N ALA A 198 -4.03 41.09 30.04
CA ALA A 198 -3.47 41.52 31.33
C ALA A 198 -3.02 42.99 31.29
N ASP A 199 -2.36 43.43 30.22
CA ASP A 199 -1.92 44.81 30.05
C ASP A 199 -3.10 45.78 29.91
N ALA A 200 -4.15 45.38 29.20
CA ALA A 200 -5.40 46.14 29.07
C ALA A 200 -6.13 46.28 30.42
N GLU A 201 -6.18 45.20 31.21
CA GLU A 201 -6.77 45.20 32.55
C GLU A 201 -6.01 46.13 33.50
N GLN A 202 -4.67 46.08 33.52
CA GLN A 202 -3.85 47.01 34.30
C GLN A 202 -4.08 48.48 33.89
N SER A 203 -4.28 48.73 32.60
CA SER A 203 -4.58 50.07 32.10
C SER A 203 -5.95 50.55 32.55
N CYS A 204 -6.97 49.68 32.53
CA CYS A 204 -8.30 49.99 33.06
C CYS A 204 -8.23 50.35 34.55
N GLN A 205 -7.58 49.51 35.36
CA GLN A 205 -7.40 49.76 36.80
C GLN A 205 -6.70 51.09 37.09
N ARG A 206 -5.67 51.44 36.30
CA ARG A 206 -4.98 52.73 36.43
C ARG A 206 -5.89 53.91 36.11
N LEU A 207 -6.67 53.82 35.05
CA LEU A 207 -7.60 54.87 34.64
C LEU A 207 -8.74 55.04 35.65
N GLU A 208 -9.27 53.94 36.19
CA GLU A 208 -10.28 53.97 37.26
C GLU A 208 -9.75 54.68 38.50
N ALA A 209 -8.51 54.40 38.92
CA ALA A 209 -7.88 55.09 40.05
C ALA A 209 -7.69 56.60 39.79
N VAL A 210 -7.35 57.02 38.55
CA VAL A 210 -7.27 58.44 38.18
C VAL A 210 -8.65 59.10 38.22
N LEU A 211 -9.68 58.42 37.72
CA LEU A 211 -11.05 58.92 37.75
C LEU A 211 -11.57 59.08 39.19
N GLU A 212 -11.25 58.15 40.10
CA GLU A 212 -11.61 58.24 41.52
C GLU A 212 -11.00 59.51 42.15
N VAL A 213 -9.70 59.77 41.92
CA VAL A 213 -9.02 60.98 42.41
C VAL A 213 -9.64 62.26 41.85
N LEU A 214 -10.01 62.29 40.55
CA LEU A 214 -10.66 63.44 39.93
C LEU A 214 -12.08 63.64 40.43
N HIS A 215 -12.82 62.56 40.70
CA HIS A 215 -14.19 62.62 41.21
C HIS A 215 -14.25 63.09 42.67
N ASP A 216 -13.27 62.69 43.49
CA ASP A 216 -13.10 63.18 44.85
C ASP A 216 -12.67 64.67 44.91
N SER A 217 -12.29 65.24 43.76
CA SER A 217 -11.86 66.62 43.58
C SER A 217 -12.96 67.51 42.97
N GLU A 218 -14.03 67.86 43.70
CA GLU A 218 -14.91 69.00 43.36
C GLU A 218 -14.72 70.14 44.38
N LYS A 219 -14.50 71.44 44.05
CA LYS A 219 -14.86 72.29 42.89
C LYS A 219 -13.70 73.24 42.49
N PRO A 220 -13.72 73.78 41.25
CA PRO A 220 -13.93 75.23 41.16
C PRO A 220 -15.00 75.66 40.14
N ASP A 221 -15.48 76.86 40.40
CA ASP A 221 -16.58 77.60 39.79
C ASP A 221 -16.21 78.23 38.43
N THR A 222 -17.21 78.36 37.55
CA THR A 222 -17.28 79.19 36.33
C THR A 222 -16.12 79.20 35.32
N ALA A 223 -16.29 78.48 34.21
CA ALA A 223 -16.12 78.96 32.82
C ALA A 223 -16.36 77.76 31.88
N GLN A 224 -16.78 78.02 30.63
CA GLN A 224 -17.29 77.03 29.68
C GLN A 224 -16.51 75.70 29.62
N PRO A 225 -17.21 74.57 29.36
CA PRO A 225 -16.52 73.33 29.03
C PRO A 225 -15.58 73.60 27.85
N PRO A 226 -14.31 73.17 27.88
CA PRO A 226 -13.48 73.26 26.70
C PRO A 226 -14.21 72.50 25.59
N THR A 227 -14.52 73.18 24.50
CA THR A 227 -14.78 72.50 23.24
C THR A 227 -13.47 71.78 22.89
N TRP A 228 -13.37 70.50 23.23
CA TRP A 228 -12.35 69.62 22.67
C TRP A 228 -12.66 69.55 21.17
N THR A 229 -12.16 70.52 20.39
CA THR A 229 -12.14 70.42 18.94
C THR A 229 -11.16 69.31 18.61
N TRP A 230 -11.67 68.07 18.62
CA TRP A 230 -11.02 66.92 18.03
C TRP A 230 -10.91 67.17 16.52
N PRO A 231 -9.70 67.33 15.96
CA PRO A 231 -9.56 67.57 14.53
C PRO A 231 -9.64 66.22 13.82
N LEU A 232 -10.49 66.09 12.80
CA LEU A 232 -10.88 64.88 12.05
C LEU A 232 -11.92 63.97 12.71
N THR A 233 -13.13 64.04 12.17
CA THR A 233 -14.25 63.12 12.36
C THR A 233 -14.32 62.08 11.24
N ALA A 234 -15.10 61.01 11.41
CA ALA A 234 -15.33 60.01 10.36
C ALA A 234 -15.94 60.64 9.08
N ASP A 235 -16.74 61.70 9.23
CA ASP A 235 -17.33 62.42 8.11
C ASP A 235 -16.27 63.24 7.35
N ASP A 236 -15.24 63.78 8.04
CA ASP A 236 -14.10 64.46 7.39
C ASP A 236 -13.23 63.50 6.56
N VAL A 237 -13.18 62.21 6.93
CA VAL A 237 -12.50 61.16 6.14
C VAL A 237 -13.34 60.78 4.92
N ARG A 238 -14.66 60.64 5.10
CA ARG A 238 -15.60 60.28 4.02
C ARG A 238 -15.68 61.36 2.93
N ASP A 239 -15.69 62.63 3.31
CA ASP A 239 -15.85 63.75 2.39
C ASP A 239 -14.53 64.16 1.71
N SER A 240 -13.44 63.44 1.96
CA SER A 240 -12.13 63.73 1.38
C SER A 240 -12.08 63.36 -0.11
N THR A 241 -11.84 64.35 -0.97
CA THR A 241 -11.69 64.16 -2.42
C THR A 241 -10.28 64.52 -2.87
N PHE A 242 -9.61 63.60 -3.58
CA PHE A 242 -8.25 63.80 -4.10
C PHE A 242 -8.28 64.14 -5.59
N ALA A 243 -7.36 65.00 -6.05
CA ALA A 243 -7.25 65.32 -7.46
C ALA A 243 -6.67 64.14 -8.26
N VAL A 244 -7.16 63.92 -9.48
CA VAL A 244 -6.69 62.85 -10.36
C VAL A 244 -5.47 63.30 -11.17
N ALA A 245 -4.37 62.56 -11.11
CA ALA A 245 -3.14 62.87 -11.83
C ALA A 245 -3.30 62.55 -13.33
N ARG A 246 -3.42 63.58 -14.19
CA ARG A 246 -3.71 63.41 -15.63
C ARG A 246 -2.47 63.10 -16.51
N PHE A 247 -1.26 63.30 -15.99
CA PHE A 247 0.01 63.12 -16.73
C PHE A 247 1.20 62.64 -15.86
N ARG A 248 0.94 62.13 -14.64
CA ARG A 248 1.96 61.67 -13.67
C ARG A 248 1.49 60.40 -12.96
N PRO A 249 2.40 59.55 -12.45
CA PRO A 249 2.01 58.35 -11.69
C PRO A 249 1.37 58.76 -10.35
N GLY A 250 0.08 58.43 -10.20
CA GLY A 250 -0.67 58.52 -8.95
C GLY A 250 -0.55 57.25 -8.09
N TYR A 251 -1.23 57.23 -6.95
CA TYR A 251 -1.50 55.99 -6.23
C TYR A 251 -2.70 55.26 -6.84
N ASP A 252 -2.74 53.93 -6.74
CA ASP A 252 -3.89 53.13 -7.18
C ASP A 252 -5.13 53.52 -6.37
N GLU A 253 -6.19 53.93 -7.06
CA GLU A 253 -7.43 54.43 -6.45
C GLU A 253 -8.04 53.36 -5.52
N LYS A 254 -7.98 52.07 -5.89
CA LYS A 254 -8.58 51.00 -5.09
C LYS A 254 -7.86 50.76 -3.78
N GLU A 255 -6.54 50.80 -3.78
CA GLU A 255 -5.75 50.61 -2.56
C GLU A 255 -5.93 51.78 -1.59
N VAL A 256 -6.06 53.01 -2.13
CA VAL A 256 -6.34 54.21 -1.34
C VAL A 256 -7.76 54.17 -0.77
N ASP A 257 -8.76 53.81 -1.58
CA ASP A 257 -10.15 53.71 -1.14
C ASP A 257 -10.34 52.62 -0.05
N GLU A 258 -9.78 51.41 -0.25
CA GLU A 258 -9.81 50.34 0.77
C GLU A 258 -9.09 50.72 2.07
N PHE A 259 -8.15 51.65 2.01
CA PHE A 259 -7.49 52.18 3.20
C PHE A 259 -8.31 53.27 3.89
N LEU A 260 -8.95 54.15 3.13
CA LEU A 260 -9.86 55.17 3.65
C LEU A 260 -11.10 54.55 4.29
N ASP A 261 -11.64 53.48 3.71
CA ASP A 261 -12.75 52.72 4.29
C ASP A 261 -12.38 52.11 5.65
N ARG A 262 -11.17 51.55 5.76
CA ARG A 262 -10.64 51.03 7.04
C ARG A 262 -10.40 52.13 8.06
N LEU A 263 -9.87 53.28 7.64
CA LEU A 263 -9.73 54.45 8.51
C LEU A 263 -11.09 54.96 8.97
N GLU A 264 -12.06 55.08 8.06
CA GLU A 264 -13.41 55.51 8.38
C GLU A 264 -14.07 54.55 9.37
N GLU A 265 -13.92 53.24 9.18
CA GLU A 265 -14.43 52.24 10.12
C GLU A 265 -13.78 52.40 11.51
N VAL A 266 -12.47 52.67 11.59
CA VAL A 266 -11.77 52.94 12.85
C VAL A 266 -12.29 54.23 13.51
N PHE A 267 -12.49 55.30 12.76
CA PHE A 267 -13.01 56.58 13.27
C PHE A 267 -14.51 56.52 13.63
N ARG A 268 -15.31 55.71 12.93
CA ARG A 268 -16.75 55.52 13.21
C ARG A 268 -16.97 54.57 14.39
N SER A 269 -16.11 53.57 14.54
CA SER A 269 -16.11 52.65 15.69
C SER A 269 -15.61 53.32 16.97
N GLY A 270 -14.83 54.41 16.84
CA GLY A 270 -14.31 55.21 17.92
C GLY A 270 -15.01 56.55 18.05
N GLU A 271 -16.19 56.59 18.67
CA GLU A 271 -16.68 57.82 19.27
C GLU A 271 -15.59 58.39 20.20
N ILE A 272 -15.21 59.63 19.88
CA ILE A 272 -14.15 60.44 20.48
C ILE A 272 -14.18 60.31 22.01
N GLY A 273 -13.22 59.56 22.57
CA GLY A 273 -12.99 59.52 24.02
C GLY A 273 -12.69 58.17 24.66
N ARG A 274 -12.78 57.03 23.96
CA ARG A 274 -12.40 55.71 24.54
C ARG A 274 -11.83 54.75 23.48
N PHE A 275 -10.53 54.87 23.21
CA PHE A 275 -9.81 53.96 22.33
C PHE A 275 -9.62 52.58 22.98
N ARG A 276 -10.37 51.57 22.52
CA ARG A 276 -10.03 50.16 22.69
C ARG A 276 -9.53 49.60 21.36
N LEU A 277 -8.22 49.37 21.32
CA LEU A 277 -7.61 48.06 20.99
C LEU A 277 -8.00 47.44 19.64
N GLY A 278 -7.44 48.04 18.58
CA GLY A 278 -7.46 47.60 17.18
C GLY A 278 -7.13 48.77 16.23
N VAL A 279 -6.31 49.71 16.71
CA VAL A 279 -6.24 51.09 16.21
C VAL A 279 -4.94 51.27 15.43
N ILE A 280 -5.06 51.68 14.18
CA ILE A 280 -3.93 52.09 13.33
C ILE A 280 -3.07 53.07 14.12
N THR A 281 -1.85 52.66 14.49
CA THR A 281 -0.90 53.53 15.19
C THR A 281 -0.34 54.59 14.22
N ALA A 282 0.20 55.71 14.74
CA ALA A 282 0.88 56.68 13.87
C ALA A 282 2.02 56.02 13.06
N ASP A 283 2.68 55.01 13.63
CA ASP A 283 3.73 54.24 12.98
C ASP A 283 3.19 53.29 11.90
N GLU A 284 2.02 52.66 12.11
CA GLU A 284 1.34 51.85 11.09
C GLU A 284 0.88 52.72 9.92
N LEU A 285 0.32 53.92 10.18
CA LEU A 285 -0.09 54.88 9.15
C LEU A 285 1.11 55.36 8.32
N LYS A 286 2.26 55.59 8.96
CA LYS A 286 3.51 55.97 8.29
C LYS A 286 4.13 54.83 7.48
N SER A 287 3.90 53.59 7.88
CA SER A 287 4.40 52.39 7.20
C SER A 287 3.52 51.94 6.03
N ALA A 288 2.32 52.51 5.88
CA ALA A 288 1.43 52.24 4.76
C ALA A 288 2.10 52.64 3.44
N GLN A 289 2.32 51.66 2.56
CA GLN A 289 2.87 51.88 1.23
C GLN A 289 1.79 51.56 0.21
N PHE A 290 1.35 52.59 -0.52
CA PHE A 290 0.46 52.42 -1.67
C PHE A 290 1.28 52.15 -2.93
N THR A 291 0.81 51.22 -3.74
CA THR A 291 1.46 50.89 -5.00
C THR A 291 1.34 52.07 -5.95
N ALA A 292 2.48 52.53 -6.47
CA ALA A 292 2.49 53.55 -7.51
C ALA A 292 1.90 52.98 -8.79
N THR A 293 0.98 53.69 -9.43
CA THR A 293 0.50 53.34 -10.77
C THR A 293 1.70 53.40 -11.73
N GLY A 294 2.27 52.23 -12.05
CA GLY A 294 3.45 52.11 -12.89
C GLY A 294 3.18 52.43 -14.37
N PRO A 295 4.22 52.68 -15.19
CA PRO A 295 4.05 52.75 -16.63
C PRO A 295 3.48 51.41 -17.12
N GLY A 296 2.38 51.44 -17.87
CA GLY A 296 1.73 50.24 -18.36
C GLY A 296 2.72 49.29 -19.04
N ARG A 297 2.75 48.04 -18.59
CA ARG A 297 3.53 46.94 -19.17
C ARG A 297 3.18 46.82 -20.66
N SER A 298 4.10 47.24 -21.54
CA SER A 298 4.02 46.95 -22.96
C SER A 298 4.23 45.45 -23.17
N VAL A 299 3.18 44.76 -23.62
CA VAL A 299 3.31 43.42 -24.19
C VAL A 299 3.92 43.59 -25.58
N THR A 300 5.23 43.36 -25.70
CA THR A 300 5.92 43.31 -27.00
C THR A 300 5.64 41.97 -27.68
N GLY A 301 4.83 41.97 -28.73
CA GLY A 301 4.87 40.92 -29.77
C GLY A 301 6.10 41.09 -30.68
N PRO A 302 6.55 40.03 -31.37
CA PRO A 302 7.75 40.09 -32.18
C PRO A 302 7.49 40.85 -33.49
N GLY A 303 8.06 42.06 -33.61
CA GLY A 303 8.21 42.80 -34.86
C GLY A 303 7.46 44.14 -34.91
N GLY A 304 8.19 45.26 -34.93
CA GLY A 304 7.65 46.57 -35.32
C GLY A 304 8.23 47.77 -34.56
N SER A 305 8.73 48.75 -35.30
CA SER A 305 9.50 49.94 -34.88
C SER A 305 8.89 50.84 -33.79
N VAL A 306 9.77 51.36 -32.93
CA VAL A 306 9.51 52.38 -31.90
C VAL A 306 9.33 53.76 -32.56
N ARG A 307 8.12 54.32 -32.46
CA ARG A 307 7.85 55.77 -32.59
C ARG A 307 7.05 56.22 -31.37
N GLY A 308 7.47 57.35 -30.79
CA GLY A 308 7.05 57.84 -29.47
C GLY A 308 5.54 57.91 -29.27
N ALA A 309 5.04 57.03 -28.40
CA ALA A 309 3.77 57.19 -27.73
C ALA A 309 4.08 57.43 -26.24
N LEU A 310 3.66 58.59 -25.73
CA LEU A 310 3.67 58.88 -24.30
C LEU A 310 2.90 57.74 -23.58
N PRO A 311 3.44 57.15 -22.50
CA PRO A 311 2.78 56.04 -21.84
C PRO A 311 1.41 56.50 -21.33
N ASN A 312 0.35 55.79 -21.68
CA ASN A 312 -0.96 55.92 -21.05
C ASN A 312 -0.82 55.46 -19.59
N LEU A 313 -0.48 56.38 -18.70
CA LEU A 313 -0.56 56.15 -17.26
C LEU A 313 -2.04 56.05 -16.90
N ARG A 314 -2.41 55.00 -16.15
CA ARG A 314 -3.76 54.93 -15.59
C ARG A 314 -3.96 56.14 -14.66
N PRO A 315 -5.13 56.79 -14.69
CA PRO A 315 -5.45 57.83 -13.72
C PRO A 315 -5.35 57.21 -12.31
N GLY A 316 -4.82 57.97 -11.38
CA GLY A 316 -4.76 57.62 -9.97
C GLY A 316 -4.71 58.88 -9.13
N TYR A 317 -4.99 58.75 -7.84
CA TYR A 317 -4.97 59.90 -6.93
C TYR A 317 -3.59 60.54 -6.86
N LEU A 318 -3.54 61.87 -6.89
CA LEU A 318 -2.30 62.62 -6.88
C LEU A 318 -1.58 62.33 -5.56
N LYS A 319 -0.39 61.72 -5.66
CA LYS A 319 0.40 61.30 -4.49
C LYS A 319 0.59 62.41 -3.46
N LYS A 320 0.85 63.63 -3.94
CA LYS A 320 1.01 64.80 -3.07
C LYS A 320 -0.22 65.06 -2.18
N ASP A 321 -1.42 64.93 -2.74
CA ASP A 321 -2.66 65.23 -2.01
C ASP A 321 -2.98 64.12 -1.00
N VAL A 322 -2.71 62.87 -1.36
CA VAL A 322 -2.85 61.70 -0.49
C VAL A 322 -1.83 61.77 0.66
N ASP A 323 -0.56 62.04 0.36
CA ASP A 323 0.51 62.17 1.36
C ASP A 323 0.26 63.34 2.32
N GLU A 324 -0.27 64.48 1.81
CA GLU A 324 -0.61 65.64 2.62
C GLU A 324 -1.81 65.37 3.55
N PHE A 325 -2.79 64.58 3.09
CA PHE A 325 -3.89 64.12 3.94
C PHE A 325 -3.40 63.14 5.01
N LEU A 326 -2.61 62.13 4.64
CA LEU A 326 -2.03 61.16 5.57
C LEU A 326 -1.13 61.84 6.60
N GLY A 327 -0.35 62.84 6.20
CA GLY A 327 0.46 63.63 7.13
C GLY A 327 -0.37 64.44 8.12
N ARG A 328 -1.56 64.91 7.73
CA ARG A 328 -2.52 65.55 8.67
C ARG A 328 -3.08 64.53 9.65
N VAL A 329 -3.50 63.35 9.19
CA VAL A 329 -4.01 62.27 10.04
C VAL A 329 -2.93 61.76 11.01
N GLU A 330 -1.70 61.55 10.52
CA GLU A 330 -0.54 61.17 11.36
C GLU A 330 -0.26 62.24 12.43
N GLY A 331 -0.32 63.52 12.06
CA GLY A 331 -0.13 64.63 13.00
C GLY A 331 -1.15 64.62 14.13
N VAL A 332 -2.42 64.32 13.82
CA VAL A 332 -3.49 64.21 14.83
C VAL A 332 -3.26 62.99 15.72
N LEU A 333 -2.98 61.82 15.15
CA LEU A 333 -2.69 60.60 15.91
C LEU A 333 -1.49 60.79 16.84
N ARG A 334 -0.44 61.49 16.39
CA ARG A 334 0.71 61.83 17.24
C ARG A 334 0.38 62.83 18.33
N LEU A 335 -0.48 63.82 18.09
CA LEU A 335 -0.92 64.73 19.14
C LEU A 335 -1.73 63.99 20.21
N ILE A 336 -2.51 62.98 19.83
CA ILE A 336 -3.23 62.10 20.75
C ILE A 336 -2.25 61.23 21.54
N GLU A 337 -1.32 60.55 20.86
CA GLU A 337 -0.26 59.75 21.51
C GLU A 337 0.62 60.61 22.45
N GLN A 338 0.94 61.85 22.06
CA GLN A 338 1.70 62.80 22.88
C GLN A 338 0.88 63.37 24.04
N ALA A 339 -0.43 63.60 23.87
CA ALA A 339 -1.31 63.98 24.96
C ALA A 339 -1.46 62.84 25.97
N GLU A 340 -1.53 61.59 25.51
CA GLU A 340 -1.48 60.41 26.37
C GLU A 340 -0.12 60.26 27.06
N ALA A 341 0.99 60.47 26.36
CA ALA A 341 2.34 60.41 26.92
C ALA A 341 2.63 61.56 27.89
N SER A 342 2.13 62.76 27.62
CA SER A 342 2.23 63.94 28.48
C SER A 342 1.35 63.79 29.71
N SER A 343 0.15 63.23 29.56
CA SER A 343 -0.72 62.87 30.69
C SER A 343 -0.07 61.77 31.55
N ARG A 344 0.56 60.77 30.95
CA ARG A 344 1.37 59.75 31.65
C ARG A 344 2.59 60.35 32.36
N SER A 345 3.22 61.37 31.78
CA SER A 345 4.39 62.05 32.36
C SER A 345 4.01 63.02 33.49
N ALA A 346 2.91 63.76 33.35
CA ALA A 346 2.34 64.60 34.39
C ALA A 346 1.82 63.77 35.58
N LEU A 347 1.21 62.61 35.31
CA LEU A 347 0.84 61.63 36.34
C LEU A 347 2.06 61.05 37.05
N ARG A 348 3.17 60.81 36.33
CA ARG A 348 4.43 60.34 36.93
C ARG A 348 5.09 61.40 37.84
N LEU A 349 5.04 62.67 37.44
CA LEU A 349 5.55 63.81 38.23
C LEU A 349 4.67 64.10 39.46
N ALA A 350 3.36 63.86 39.38
CA ALA A 350 2.45 63.95 40.52
C ALA A 350 2.63 62.81 41.53
N VAL A 351 3.09 61.62 41.08
CA VAL A 351 3.36 60.45 41.92
C VAL A 351 4.64 60.61 42.76
N ASP A 352 5.66 61.32 42.29
CA ASP A 352 6.92 61.53 43.03
C ASP A 352 6.81 62.54 44.20
N VAL A 353 5.69 63.27 44.32
CA VAL A 353 5.46 64.28 45.40
C VAL A 353 4.72 63.71 46.61
N LEU A 354 4.21 62.47 46.55
CA LEU A 354 3.47 61.85 47.66
C LEU A 354 4.42 61.02 48.55
N PRO A 355 4.47 61.22 49.89
CA PRO A 355 5.33 60.42 50.76
C PRO A 355 4.85 58.95 50.82
N PRO A 356 5.76 57.97 50.95
CA PRO A 356 5.39 56.56 50.93
C PRO A 356 4.49 56.19 52.12
N ARG A 357 3.33 55.57 51.84
CA ARG A 357 2.41 55.04 52.86
C ARG A 357 3.08 53.91 53.65
N GLN A 358 3.06 54.02 54.99
CA GLN A 358 3.64 53.01 55.89
C GLN A 358 2.87 51.68 55.87
N PRO A 359 3.55 50.53 56.09
CA PRO A 359 2.92 49.22 56.06
C PRO A 359 2.02 48.97 57.29
N ILE A 360 0.85 48.38 57.04
CA ILE A 360 -0.19 48.07 58.02
C ILE A 360 0.31 46.98 59.00
N ARG A 361 0.33 47.30 60.31
CA ARG A 361 0.64 46.36 61.40
C ARG A 361 -0.46 45.28 61.52
N ARG A 362 -0.07 44.01 61.45
CA ARG A 362 -0.91 42.88 61.89
C ARG A 362 -0.96 42.85 63.43
N LEU A 363 -2.16 42.83 64.01
CA LEU A 363 -2.38 42.53 65.43
C LEU A 363 -2.49 41.00 65.65
N PRO A 364 -2.04 40.48 66.81
CA PRO A 364 -1.86 39.06 67.04
C PRO A 364 -3.13 38.37 67.58
N LEU A 365 -3.15 37.05 67.38
CA LEU A 365 -4.16 36.10 67.82
C LEU A 365 -4.15 35.90 69.36
N SER A 366 -5.32 35.66 69.94
CA SER A 366 -5.54 35.05 71.26
C SER A 366 -6.93 34.40 71.20
N GLY A 367 -7.19 33.16 71.58
CA GLY A 367 -6.38 32.01 72.00
C GLY A 367 -7.31 30.79 71.97
#